data_AF-A0A6B3GRJ9-F1
#
_entry.id   AF-A0A6B3GRJ9-F1
#
_cell.length_a   1.000
_cell.length_b   1.000
_cell.length_c   1.000
_cell.angle_alpha   90.00
_cell.angle_beta   90.00
_cell.angle_gamma   90.00
#
_symmetry.space_group_name_H-M   'P 1'
#
loop_
_entity.id
_entity.type
_entity.pdbx_description
1 polymer ?
#
loop_
_entity_poly.entity_id
_entity_poly.type
_entity_poly.pdbx_seq_one_letter_code
_entity_poly.pdbx_strand_id
1 'polypeptide(L)'
;GLAEAEATAARLKAEAEGARLKALAEAEGTQARATADAAVIGEKLKAEAAGLTEKAAAMAALDEASRTHEEYRLRLDAEKEIRLAGLDVQRQVAEAQATVLATGLENADIDIVGGESVFFDRLVSSVSLGKAVDGFVDNSQTAQALAGSWLDGSSSFTDDLSRVLGSVSTGDVRDLTVSALLMRLMGSSGAASGQVEQLLAAAKELGLADLPVGAVADRTGAAPAVSLNGAGAKG
;
A
#
# COMPACT_ATOMS: atom_id res chain seq x y z
N GLY A 1 -91.53 72.87 6.98
CA GLY A 1 -92.34 71.83 7.63
C GLY A 1 -91.87 70.43 7.23
N LEU A 2 -92.70 69.65 6.53
CA LEU A 2 -92.40 68.26 6.14
C LEU A 2 -91.24 68.15 5.13
N ALA A 3 -91.18 69.03 4.12
CA ALA A 3 -90.12 68.99 3.11
C ALA A 3 -88.71 69.31 3.67
N GLU A 4 -88.62 70.17 4.68
CA GLU A 4 -87.34 70.46 5.35
C GLU A 4 -86.86 69.28 6.22
N ALA A 5 -87.79 68.56 6.85
CA ALA A 5 -87.49 67.36 7.63
C ALA A 5 -86.99 66.20 6.74
N GLU A 6 -87.59 66.02 5.56
CA GLU A 6 -87.11 65.03 4.59
C GLU A 6 -85.74 65.41 4.01
N ALA A 7 -85.51 66.69 3.68
CA ALA A 7 -84.22 67.16 3.18
C ALA A 7 -83.09 66.99 4.22
N THR A 8 -83.36 67.29 5.48
CA THR A 8 -82.40 67.06 6.57
C THR A 8 -82.17 65.57 6.84
N ALA A 9 -83.21 64.74 6.80
CA ALA A 9 -83.06 63.28 6.93
C ALA A 9 -82.25 62.67 5.78
N ALA A 10 -82.46 63.12 4.54
CA ALA A 10 -81.69 62.69 3.38
C ALA A 10 -80.22 63.12 3.48
N ARG A 11 -79.94 64.36 3.92
CA ARG A 11 -78.57 64.83 4.13
C ARG A 11 -77.84 64.05 5.21
N LEU A 12 -78.49 63.80 6.36
CA LEU A 12 -77.91 63.02 7.46
C LEU A 12 -77.64 61.57 7.06
N LYS A 13 -78.51 60.95 6.24
CA LYS A 13 -78.27 59.62 5.68
C LYS A 13 -77.04 59.61 4.75
N ALA A 14 -76.95 60.57 3.82
CA ALA A 14 -75.82 60.66 2.91
C ALA A 14 -74.49 60.93 3.65
N GLU A 15 -74.50 61.76 4.68
CA GLU A 15 -73.33 61.99 5.54
C GLU A 15 -72.93 60.73 6.32
N ALA A 16 -73.88 59.99 6.88
CA ALA A 16 -73.62 58.74 7.59
C ALA A 16 -73.09 57.63 6.66
N GLU A 17 -73.64 57.51 5.45
CA GLU A 17 -73.15 56.56 4.44
C GLU A 17 -71.76 56.94 3.95
N GLY A 18 -71.50 58.23 3.70
CA GLY A 18 -70.17 58.72 3.32
C GLY A 18 -69.12 58.51 4.42
N ALA A 19 -69.48 58.76 5.67
CA ALA A 19 -68.62 58.48 6.82
C ALA A 19 -68.33 56.98 6.98
N ARG A 20 -69.35 56.13 6.80
CA ARG A 20 -69.20 54.67 6.86
C ARG A 20 -68.30 54.14 5.75
N LEU A 21 -68.48 54.61 4.52
CA LEU A 21 -67.65 54.22 3.37
C LEU A 21 -66.19 54.66 3.56
N LYS A 22 -65.96 55.87 4.07
CA LYS A 22 -64.59 56.33 4.41
C LYS A 22 -63.96 55.47 5.49
N ALA A 23 -64.68 55.19 6.59
CA ALA A 23 -64.16 54.35 7.66
C ALA A 23 -63.85 52.93 7.20
N LEU A 24 -64.67 52.37 6.31
CA LEU A 24 -64.41 51.06 5.67
C LEU A 24 -63.16 51.10 4.80
N ALA A 25 -63.04 52.10 3.91
CA ALA A 25 -61.87 52.25 3.04
C ALA A 25 -60.58 52.49 3.83
N GLU A 26 -60.64 53.25 4.93
CA GLU A 26 -59.51 53.45 5.84
C GLU A 26 -59.15 52.14 6.55
N ALA A 27 -60.13 51.40 7.09
CA ALA A 27 -59.88 50.12 7.74
C ALA A 27 -59.25 49.10 6.78
N GLU A 28 -59.79 48.96 5.57
CA GLU A 28 -59.26 48.10 4.51
C GLU A 28 -57.84 48.53 4.10
N GLY A 29 -57.61 49.83 3.92
CA GLY A 29 -56.29 50.36 3.59
C GLY A 29 -55.25 50.12 4.70
N THR A 30 -55.68 50.21 5.96
CA THR A 30 -54.82 49.95 7.12
C THR A 30 -54.50 48.46 7.25
N GLN A 31 -55.49 47.60 7.03
CA GLN A 31 -55.32 46.15 7.02
C GLN A 31 -54.39 45.72 5.87
N ALA A 32 -54.61 46.23 4.66
CA ALA A 32 -53.78 45.95 3.50
C ALA A 32 -52.31 46.36 3.75
N ARG A 33 -52.07 47.55 4.31
CA ARG A 33 -50.73 47.99 4.71
C ARG A 33 -50.11 47.08 5.76
N ALA A 34 -50.84 46.75 6.83
CA ALA A 34 -50.34 45.86 7.88
C ALA A 34 -49.97 44.47 7.33
N THR A 35 -50.77 43.92 6.40
CA THR A 35 -50.45 42.64 5.76
C THR A 35 -49.23 42.72 4.84
N ALA A 36 -49.07 43.82 4.10
CA ALA A 36 -47.91 44.05 3.25
C ALA A 36 -46.63 44.20 4.09
N ASP A 37 -46.69 44.97 5.18
CA ASP A 37 -45.56 45.17 6.10
C ASP A 37 -45.17 43.84 6.78
N ALA A 38 -46.15 43.05 7.22
CA ALA A 38 -45.90 41.73 7.78
C ALA A 38 -45.25 40.78 6.76
N ALA A 39 -45.67 40.82 5.50
CA ALA A 39 -45.06 40.03 4.44
C ALA A 39 -43.60 40.46 4.18
N VAL A 40 -43.33 41.76 4.12
CA VAL A 40 -41.96 42.29 3.94
C VAL A 40 -41.04 41.88 5.10
N ILE A 41 -41.52 42.01 6.34
CA ILE A 41 -40.75 41.59 7.52
C ILE A 41 -40.52 40.08 7.49
N GLY A 42 -41.55 39.29 7.14
CA GLY A 42 -41.45 37.84 7.02
C GLY A 42 -40.41 37.41 6.00
N GLU A 43 -40.44 37.98 4.80
CA GLU A 43 -39.46 37.68 3.75
C GLU A 43 -38.05 38.14 4.13
N LYS A 44 -37.91 39.29 4.79
CA LYS A 44 -36.61 39.76 5.30
C LYS A 44 -36.04 38.79 6.34
N LEU A 45 -36.83 38.36 7.31
CA LEU A 45 -36.39 37.41 8.34
C LEU A 45 -36.06 36.04 7.75
N LYS A 46 -36.80 35.58 6.75
CA LYS A 46 -36.46 34.35 6.01
C LYS A 46 -35.13 34.47 5.28
N ALA A 47 -34.91 35.59 4.59
CA ALA A 47 -33.64 35.85 3.89
C ALA A 47 -32.46 35.93 4.87
N GLU A 48 -32.64 36.59 6.01
CA GLU A 48 -31.63 36.65 7.07
C GLU A 48 -31.35 35.27 7.67
N ALA A 49 -32.40 34.47 7.94
CA ALA A 49 -32.24 33.10 8.44
C ALA A 49 -31.52 32.21 7.43
N ALA A 50 -31.84 32.31 6.14
CA ALA A 50 -31.16 31.59 5.07
C ALA A 50 -29.67 32.00 5.00
N GLY A 51 -29.38 33.30 4.99
CA GLY A 51 -27.99 33.80 4.98
C GLY A 51 -27.20 33.40 6.23
N LEU A 52 -27.83 33.36 7.40
CA LEU A 52 -27.20 32.91 8.63
C LEU A 52 -26.92 31.40 8.60
N THR A 53 -27.82 30.62 8.01
CA THR A 53 -27.65 29.16 7.83
C THR A 53 -26.53 28.85 6.85
N GLU A 54 -26.48 29.53 5.70
CA GLU A 54 -25.40 29.40 4.72
C GLU A 54 -24.06 29.81 5.32
N LYS A 55 -24.03 30.91 6.09
CA LYS A 55 -22.82 31.34 6.80
C LYS A 55 -22.38 30.32 7.84
N ALA A 56 -23.31 29.76 8.62
CA ALA A 56 -23.00 28.72 9.61
C ALA A 56 -22.46 27.45 8.94
N ALA A 57 -23.05 27.04 7.81
CA ALA A 57 -22.57 25.91 7.02
C ALA A 57 -21.15 26.15 6.47
N ALA A 58 -20.88 27.34 5.95
CA ALA A 58 -19.54 27.72 5.48
C ALA A 58 -18.51 27.73 6.62
N MET A 59 -18.88 28.23 7.81
CA MET A 59 -18.01 28.21 8.98
C MET A 59 -17.73 26.79 9.48
N ALA A 60 -18.74 25.92 9.49
CA ALA A 60 -18.57 24.52 9.86
C ALA A 60 -17.63 23.78 8.90
N ALA A 61 -17.75 24.03 7.59
CA ALA A 61 -16.86 23.45 6.59
C ALA A 61 -15.39 23.90 6.76
N LEU A 62 -15.18 25.18 7.10
CA LEU A 62 -13.84 25.71 7.38
C LEU A 62 -13.25 25.15 8.68
N ASP A 63 -14.06 24.99 9.73
CA ASP A 63 -13.63 24.40 11.00
C ASP A 63 -13.19 22.95 10.82
N GLU A 64 -13.98 22.14 10.11
CA GLU A 64 -13.67 20.74 9.85
C GLU A 64 -12.37 20.57 9.07
N ALA A 65 -12.16 21.37 8.02
CA ALA A 65 -10.91 21.38 7.27
C ALA A 65 -9.72 21.78 8.16
N SER A 66 -9.88 22.82 8.97
CA SER A 66 -8.83 23.31 9.89
C SER A 66 -8.46 22.26 10.94
N ARG A 67 -9.46 21.58 11.51
CA ARG A 67 -9.27 20.50 12.47
C ARG A 67 -8.52 19.33 11.85
N THR A 68 -8.92 18.91 10.65
CA THR A 68 -8.24 17.84 9.91
C THR A 68 -6.77 18.17 9.66
N HIS A 69 -6.46 19.42 9.30
CA HIS A 69 -5.07 19.84 9.11
C HIS A 69 -4.26 19.83 10.40
N GLU A 70 -4.85 20.23 11.52
CA GLU A 70 -4.17 20.22 12.82
C GLU A 70 -3.96 18.79 13.33
N GLU A 71 -4.96 17.91 13.20
CA GLU A 71 -4.82 16.49 13.52
C GLU A 71 -3.74 15.81 12.66
N TYR A 72 -3.70 16.12 11.36
CA TYR A 72 -2.65 15.62 10.47
C TYR A 72 -1.26 16.11 10.90
N ARG A 73 -1.13 17.38 11.27
CA ARG A 73 0.13 17.96 11.78
C ARG A 73 0.58 17.26 13.05
N LEU A 74 -0.31 17.11 14.04
CA LEU A 74 -0.03 16.42 15.31
C LEU A 74 0.38 14.96 15.08
N ARG A 75 -0.30 14.27 14.16
CA ARG A 75 0.05 12.90 13.79
C ARG A 75 1.43 12.83 13.15
N LEU A 76 1.74 13.74 12.22
CA LEU A 76 3.05 13.76 11.57
C LEU A 76 4.18 14.05 12.57
N ASP A 77 3.95 14.95 13.51
CA ASP A 77 4.90 15.26 14.59
C ASP A 77 5.11 14.03 15.51
N ALA A 78 4.04 13.33 15.89
CA ALA A 78 4.13 12.09 16.66
C ALA A 78 4.86 10.97 15.89
N GLU A 79 4.55 10.77 14.61
CA GLU A 79 5.25 9.79 13.76
C GLU A 79 6.74 10.12 13.62
N LYS A 80 7.08 11.41 13.49
CA LYS A 80 8.46 11.88 13.45
C LYS A 80 9.19 11.56 14.77
N GLU A 81 8.56 11.83 15.91
CA GLU A 81 9.15 11.54 17.23
C GLU A 81 9.41 10.05 17.42
N ILE A 82 8.44 9.20 17.08
CA ILE A 82 8.58 7.74 17.15
C ILE A 82 9.73 7.27 16.24
N ARG A 83 9.82 7.78 15.01
CA ARG A 83 10.90 7.43 14.07
C ARG A 83 12.27 7.85 14.61
N LEU A 84 12.39 9.05 15.17
CA LEU A 84 13.64 9.53 15.75
C LEU A 84 14.05 8.69 16.97
N ALA A 85 13.10 8.35 17.85
CA ALA A 85 13.36 7.46 18.98
C ALA A 85 13.79 6.06 18.51
N GLY A 86 13.15 5.52 17.48
CA GLY A 86 13.55 4.24 16.87
C GLY A 86 14.97 4.28 16.29
N LEU A 87 15.34 5.35 15.60
CA LEU A 87 16.70 5.55 15.09
C LEU A 87 17.73 5.67 16.23
N ASP A 88 17.38 6.34 17.33
CA ASP A 88 18.28 6.45 18.48
C ASP A 88 18.51 5.10 19.17
N VAL A 89 17.46 4.28 19.32
CA VAL A 89 17.59 2.91 19.82
C VAL A 89 18.48 2.08 18.91
N GLN A 90 18.31 2.18 17.58
CA GLN A 90 19.19 1.49 16.62
C GLN A 90 20.65 1.93 16.76
N ARG A 91 20.90 3.22 16.94
CA ARG A 91 22.25 3.77 17.20
C ARG A 91 22.84 3.17 18.48
N GLN A 92 22.10 3.18 19.59
CA GLN A 92 22.57 2.64 20.87
C GLN A 92 22.87 1.13 20.78
N VAL A 93 22.03 0.37 20.08
CA VAL A 93 22.26 -1.06 19.83
C VAL A 93 23.51 -1.27 18.98
N ALA A 94 23.70 -0.49 17.92
CA ALA A 94 24.89 -0.56 17.08
C ALA A 94 26.17 -0.21 17.85
N GLU A 95 26.12 0.82 18.71
CA GLU A 95 27.23 1.18 19.61
C GLU A 95 27.55 0.04 20.58
N ALA A 96 26.54 -0.53 21.24
CA ALA A 96 26.73 -1.66 22.16
C ALA A 96 27.28 -2.90 21.44
N GLN A 97 26.79 -3.22 20.24
CA GLN A 97 27.30 -4.30 19.41
C GLN A 97 28.76 -4.06 19.01
N ALA A 98 29.11 -2.84 18.60
CA ALA A 98 30.48 -2.47 18.28
C ALA A 98 31.41 -2.59 19.50
N THR A 99 30.93 -2.18 20.69
CA THR A 99 31.68 -2.36 21.94
C THR A 99 31.90 -3.83 22.27
N VAL A 100 30.86 -4.67 22.21
CA VAL A 100 31.00 -6.12 22.47
C VAL A 100 31.97 -6.76 21.47
N LEU A 101 31.89 -6.39 20.19
CA LEU A 101 32.83 -6.87 19.17
C LEU A 101 34.26 -6.41 19.45
N ALA A 102 34.46 -5.13 19.79
CA ALA A 102 35.77 -4.57 20.11
C ALA A 102 36.40 -5.26 21.33
N THR A 103 35.65 -5.40 22.42
CA THR A 103 36.11 -6.10 23.63
C THR A 103 36.33 -7.60 23.36
N GLY A 104 35.50 -8.23 22.55
CA GLY A 104 35.67 -9.62 22.14
C GLY A 104 36.95 -9.84 21.33
N LEU A 105 37.26 -8.94 20.39
CA LEU A 105 38.50 -8.96 19.61
C LEU A 105 39.74 -8.63 20.46
N GLU A 106 39.62 -7.71 21.42
CA GLU A 106 40.72 -7.34 22.33
C GLU A 106 41.11 -8.50 23.27
N ASN A 107 40.14 -9.29 23.73
CA ASN A 107 40.37 -10.41 24.64
C ASN A 107 40.49 -11.78 23.94
N ALA A 108 40.29 -11.85 22.64
CA ALA A 108 40.45 -13.09 21.89
C ALA A 108 41.92 -13.31 21.53
N ASP A 109 42.53 -14.36 22.08
CA ASP A 109 43.78 -14.91 21.56
C ASP A 109 43.50 -15.62 20.23
N ILE A 110 43.58 -14.87 19.12
CA ILE A 110 43.35 -15.42 17.77
C ILE A 110 44.64 -16.07 17.26
N ASP A 111 44.72 -17.39 17.36
CA ASP A 111 45.71 -18.20 16.65
C ASP A 111 45.34 -18.28 15.15
N ILE A 112 45.77 -17.29 14.36
CA ILE A 112 45.56 -17.25 12.91
C ILE A 112 46.51 -18.24 12.24
N VAL A 113 46.05 -19.48 12.07
CA VAL A 113 46.77 -20.49 11.27
C VAL A 113 46.52 -20.23 9.78
N GLY A 114 47.23 -19.24 9.23
CA GLY A 114 47.27 -18.91 7.80
C GLY A 114 46.59 -17.60 7.42
N GLY A 115 47.38 -16.64 6.94
CA GLY A 115 46.98 -15.44 6.18
C GLY A 115 45.74 -14.67 6.67
N GLU A 116 45.97 -13.70 7.56
CA GLU A 116 44.99 -12.75 8.13
C GLU A 116 43.96 -12.17 7.12
N SER A 117 44.34 -12.02 5.85
CA SER A 117 43.48 -11.47 4.80
C SER A 117 42.28 -12.37 4.41
N VAL A 118 42.41 -13.71 4.47
CA VAL A 118 41.34 -14.62 4.02
C VAL A 118 40.21 -14.74 5.03
N PHE A 119 40.53 -14.69 6.33
CA PHE A 119 39.53 -14.75 7.40
C PHE A 119 38.69 -13.47 7.44
N PHE A 120 39.33 -12.30 7.36
CA PHE A 120 38.62 -11.02 7.37
C PHE A 120 37.70 -10.89 6.16
N ASP A 121 38.19 -11.23 4.97
CA ASP A 121 37.41 -11.12 3.73
C ASP A 121 36.19 -12.05 3.74
N ARG A 122 36.36 -13.28 4.27
CA ARG A 122 35.23 -14.21 4.46
C ARG A 122 34.23 -13.73 5.50
N LEU A 123 34.69 -13.22 6.64
CA LEU A 123 33.79 -12.73 7.70
C LEU A 123 32.97 -11.52 7.22
N VAL A 124 33.63 -10.52 6.63
CA VAL A 124 32.96 -9.32 6.12
C VAL A 124 32.04 -9.67 4.96
N SER A 125 32.45 -10.55 4.06
CA SER A 125 31.59 -11.05 2.96
C SER A 125 30.33 -11.75 3.51
N SER A 126 30.46 -12.58 4.53
CA SER A 126 29.31 -13.27 5.16
C SER A 126 28.32 -12.29 5.79
N VAL A 127 28.83 -11.32 6.55
CA VAL A 127 28.01 -10.33 7.27
C VAL A 127 27.33 -9.37 6.30
N SER A 128 28.04 -8.91 5.27
CA SER A 128 27.49 -8.03 4.23
C SER A 128 26.43 -8.74 3.40
N LEU A 129 26.64 -10.01 3.03
CA LEU A 129 25.64 -10.81 2.34
C LEU A 129 24.37 -10.99 3.18
N GLY A 130 24.52 -11.28 4.48
CA GLY A 130 23.40 -11.40 5.41
C GLY A 130 22.57 -10.12 5.50
N LYS A 131 23.21 -8.96 5.70
CA LYS A 131 22.51 -7.66 5.74
C LYS A 131 21.85 -7.28 4.41
N ALA A 132 22.48 -7.62 3.30
CA ALA A 132 21.92 -7.35 1.97
C ALA A 132 20.64 -8.17 1.73
N VAL A 133 20.63 -9.44 2.14
CA VAL A 133 19.44 -10.31 2.04
C VAL A 133 18.34 -9.84 2.97
N ASP A 134 18.67 -9.53 4.23
CA ASP A 134 17.73 -9.03 5.24
C ASP A 134 17.06 -7.72 4.78
N GLY A 135 17.86 -6.75 4.34
CA GLY A 135 17.35 -5.50 3.78
C GLY A 135 16.54 -5.69 2.49
N PHE A 136 16.89 -6.65 1.64
CA PHE A 136 16.10 -6.98 0.44
C PHE A 136 14.72 -7.52 0.80
N VAL A 137 14.64 -8.42 1.80
CA VAL A 137 13.37 -8.98 2.27
C VAL A 137 12.51 -7.90 2.93
N ASP A 138 13.09 -7.03 3.75
CA ASP A 138 12.35 -5.95 4.43
C ASP A 138 11.80 -4.87 3.48
N ASN A 139 12.49 -4.61 2.36
CA ASN A 139 12.12 -3.53 1.43
C ASN A 139 11.39 -4.01 0.17
N SER A 140 11.28 -5.32 -0.06
CA SER A 140 10.63 -5.89 -1.24
C SER A 140 9.26 -6.47 -0.91
N GLN A 141 8.20 -5.76 -1.32
CA GLN A 141 6.82 -6.24 -1.17
C GLN A 141 6.59 -7.58 -1.87
N THR A 142 7.26 -7.83 -3.00
CA THR A 142 7.17 -9.11 -3.70
C THR A 142 7.86 -10.23 -2.93
N ALA A 143 9.01 -9.97 -2.31
CA ALA A 143 9.68 -10.96 -1.47
C ALA A 143 8.85 -11.26 -0.21
N GLN A 144 8.27 -10.24 0.43
CA GLN A 144 7.37 -10.39 1.57
C GLN A 144 6.08 -11.12 1.21
N ALA A 145 5.52 -10.89 0.03
CA ALA A 145 4.30 -11.58 -0.42
C ALA A 145 4.54 -13.06 -0.71
N LEU A 146 5.71 -13.40 -1.29
CA LEU A 146 6.05 -14.78 -1.64
C LEU A 146 6.56 -15.59 -0.45
N ALA A 147 7.35 -14.97 0.43
CA ALA A 147 7.85 -15.61 1.65
C ALA A 147 6.91 -15.44 2.84
N GLY A 148 5.86 -14.61 2.70
CA GLY A 148 4.97 -14.20 3.80
C GLY A 148 4.36 -15.38 4.53
N SER A 149 3.89 -16.39 3.79
CA SER A 149 3.29 -17.59 4.38
C SER A 149 4.29 -18.45 5.15
N TRP A 150 5.59 -18.35 4.85
CA TRP A 150 6.65 -19.03 5.61
C TRP A 150 7.12 -18.20 6.80
N LEU A 151 7.11 -16.86 6.67
CA LEU A 151 7.52 -15.92 7.71
C LEU A 151 6.47 -15.74 8.81
N ASP A 152 5.18 -15.83 8.47
CA ASP A 152 4.06 -15.74 9.42
C ASP A 152 3.70 -17.09 10.07
N GLY A 153 4.34 -18.18 9.62
CA GLY A 153 4.15 -19.54 10.14
C GLY A 153 2.88 -20.24 9.68
N SER A 154 2.11 -19.67 8.73
CA SER A 154 0.92 -20.29 8.15
C SER A 154 1.23 -21.46 7.21
N SER A 155 2.47 -21.54 6.70
CA SER A 155 3.01 -22.66 5.94
C SER A 155 4.43 -22.98 6.41
N SER A 156 4.78 -24.26 6.41
CA SER A 156 6.12 -24.73 6.75
C SER A 156 6.91 -24.93 5.47
N PHE A 157 8.00 -24.19 5.32
CA PHE A 157 8.93 -24.36 4.20
C PHE A 157 9.35 -25.82 4.02
N THR A 158 9.58 -26.53 5.14
CA THR A 158 9.96 -27.95 5.14
C THR A 158 8.82 -28.85 4.67
N ASP A 159 7.57 -28.53 4.98
CA ASP A 159 6.41 -29.30 4.53
C ASP A 159 6.15 -29.08 3.03
N ASP A 160 6.30 -27.85 2.56
CA ASP A 160 6.18 -27.53 1.14
C ASP A 160 7.33 -28.17 0.34
N LEU A 161 8.55 -28.09 0.85
CA LEU A 161 9.71 -28.74 0.24
C LEU A 161 9.56 -30.26 0.23
N SER A 162 9.08 -30.86 1.33
CA SER A 162 8.84 -32.31 1.39
C SER A 162 7.65 -32.75 0.55
N ARG A 163 6.66 -31.89 0.30
CA ARG A 163 5.54 -32.15 -0.61
C ARG A 163 5.97 -32.06 -2.07
N VAL A 164 6.81 -31.08 -2.41
CA VAL A 164 7.42 -30.96 -3.75
C VAL A 164 8.36 -32.14 -4.01
N LEU A 165 9.25 -32.46 -3.07
CA LEU A 165 10.16 -33.60 -3.19
C LEU A 165 9.44 -34.95 -3.06
N GLY A 166 8.37 -35.03 -2.28
CA GLY A 166 7.53 -36.22 -2.12
C GLY A 166 6.64 -36.49 -3.34
N SER A 167 6.36 -35.47 -4.16
CA SER A 167 5.72 -35.62 -5.47
C SER A 167 6.66 -36.15 -6.56
N VAL A 168 7.95 -36.33 -6.22
CA VAL A 168 8.99 -36.85 -7.09
C VAL A 168 9.51 -38.16 -6.48
N SER A 169 8.95 -39.30 -6.93
CA SER A 169 9.47 -40.58 -6.48
C SER A 169 10.89 -40.80 -7.04
N THR A 170 11.80 -41.28 -6.21
CA THR A 170 13.19 -41.58 -6.62
C THR A 170 13.29 -42.68 -7.68
N GLY A 171 12.21 -43.42 -7.92
CA GLY A 171 12.06 -44.35 -9.04
C GLY A 171 11.75 -43.65 -10.36
N ASP A 172 10.83 -42.67 -10.35
CA ASP A 172 10.41 -42.01 -11.60
C ASP A 172 11.49 -41.11 -12.20
N VAL A 173 12.35 -40.49 -11.38
CA VAL A 173 13.45 -39.62 -11.87
C VAL A 173 14.54 -40.40 -12.58
N ARG A 174 14.75 -41.66 -12.19
CA ARG A 174 15.79 -42.51 -12.80
C ARG A 174 15.42 -42.98 -14.19
N ASP A 175 14.14 -43.18 -14.46
CA ASP A 175 13.66 -43.68 -15.76
C ASP A 175 13.06 -42.58 -16.65
N LEU A 176 12.99 -41.34 -16.15
CA LEU A 176 12.57 -40.18 -16.93
C LEU A 176 13.66 -39.82 -17.94
N THR A 177 13.31 -39.89 -19.23
CA THR A 177 14.19 -39.43 -20.29
C THR A 177 14.25 -37.89 -20.31
N VAL A 178 15.36 -37.33 -20.79
CA VAL A 178 15.54 -35.87 -20.91
C VAL A 178 14.39 -35.25 -21.73
N SER A 179 13.91 -35.93 -22.77
CA SER A 179 12.77 -35.49 -23.58
C SER A 179 11.44 -35.53 -22.82
N ALA A 180 11.16 -36.57 -22.04
CA ALA A 180 9.93 -36.66 -21.25
C ALA A 180 9.89 -35.59 -20.14
N LEU A 181 11.04 -35.27 -19.55
CA LEU A 181 11.17 -34.20 -18.56
C LEU A 181 10.90 -32.83 -19.18
N LEU A 182 11.53 -32.53 -20.33
CA LEU A 182 11.35 -31.26 -21.03
C LEU A 182 9.91 -31.10 -21.55
N MET A 183 9.28 -32.17 -22.05
CA MET A 183 7.87 -32.13 -22.45
C MET A 183 6.92 -31.91 -21.26
N ARG A 184 7.20 -32.49 -20.09
CA ARG A 184 6.43 -32.22 -18.86
C ARG A 184 6.58 -30.77 -18.41
N LEU A 185 7.79 -30.21 -18.51
CA LEU A 185 8.08 -28.82 -18.17
C LEU A 185 7.39 -27.82 -19.11
N MET A 186 7.28 -28.16 -20.41
CA MET A 186 6.47 -27.39 -21.38
C MET A 186 4.98 -27.42 -21.02
N GLY A 187 4.46 -28.56 -20.55
CA GLY A 187 3.06 -28.70 -20.14
C GLY A 187 2.72 -28.01 -18.82
N SER A 188 3.69 -27.86 -17.91
CA SER A 188 3.49 -27.22 -16.60
C SER A 188 3.85 -25.73 -16.55
N SER A 189 4.60 -25.20 -17.52
CA SER A 189 5.00 -23.80 -17.56
C SER A 189 4.59 -23.12 -18.88
N GLY A 190 3.45 -22.43 -18.87
CA GLY A 190 2.95 -21.71 -20.06
C GLY A 190 3.80 -20.53 -20.53
N ALA A 191 4.87 -20.15 -19.81
CA ALA A 191 5.68 -18.96 -20.07
C ALA A 191 7.12 -19.22 -20.56
N ALA A 192 7.61 -20.47 -20.54
CA ALA A 192 8.98 -20.82 -20.92
C ALA A 192 9.05 -21.84 -22.09
N SER A 193 7.96 -22.00 -22.84
CA SER A 193 7.83 -23.04 -23.86
C SER A 193 8.88 -22.94 -24.96
N GLY A 194 9.19 -21.74 -25.45
CA GLY A 194 10.12 -21.54 -26.57
C GLY A 194 11.58 -21.88 -26.25
N GLN A 195 12.06 -21.60 -25.03
CA GLN A 195 13.41 -21.96 -24.61
C GLN A 195 13.53 -23.48 -24.33
N VAL A 196 12.46 -24.09 -23.79
CA VAL A 196 12.42 -25.53 -23.54
C VAL A 196 12.35 -26.31 -24.86
N GLU A 197 11.69 -25.79 -25.89
CA GLU A 197 11.72 -26.34 -27.26
C GLU A 197 13.12 -26.32 -27.87
N GLN A 198 13.88 -25.24 -27.69
CA GLN A 198 15.28 -25.15 -28.16
C GLN A 198 16.19 -26.14 -27.44
N LEU A 199 16.02 -26.30 -26.12
CA LEU A 199 16.76 -27.29 -25.34
C LEU A 199 16.38 -28.73 -25.73
N LEU A 200 15.11 -28.99 -26.05
CA LEU A 200 14.66 -30.28 -26.56
C LEU A 200 15.26 -30.60 -27.94
N ALA A 201 15.33 -29.60 -28.82
CA ALA A 201 15.98 -29.74 -30.13
C ALA A 201 17.48 -30.05 -29.97
N ALA A 202 18.18 -29.30 -29.12
CA ALA A 202 19.60 -29.54 -28.82
C ALA A 202 19.84 -30.92 -28.17
N ALA A 203 18.97 -31.35 -27.26
CA ALA A 203 19.05 -32.67 -26.65
C ALA A 203 18.84 -33.81 -27.66
N LYS A 204 18.00 -33.61 -28.68
CA LYS A 204 17.80 -34.57 -29.79
C LYS A 204 19.02 -34.62 -30.70
N GLU A 205 19.59 -33.46 -31.05
CA GLU A 205 20.79 -33.38 -31.90
C GLU A 205 22.01 -34.02 -31.24
N LEU A 206 22.13 -33.89 -29.92
CA LEU A 206 23.19 -34.52 -29.11
C LEU A 206 22.91 -36.00 -28.78
N GLY A 207 21.77 -36.56 -29.20
CA GLY A 207 21.38 -37.94 -28.92
C GLY A 207 21.11 -38.23 -27.43
N LEU A 208 20.88 -37.19 -26.63
CA LEU A 208 20.65 -37.27 -25.18
C LEU A 208 19.15 -37.35 -24.83
N ALA A 209 18.28 -37.06 -25.79
CA ALA A 209 16.83 -36.97 -25.60
C ALA A 209 16.18 -38.25 -25.06
N ASP A 210 16.66 -39.42 -25.48
CA ASP A 210 16.11 -40.73 -25.10
C ASP A 210 16.85 -41.36 -23.90
N LEU A 211 17.88 -40.68 -23.38
CA LEU A 211 18.61 -41.17 -22.22
C LEU A 211 17.87 -40.79 -20.93
N PRO A 212 17.83 -41.70 -19.94
CA PRO A 212 17.39 -41.36 -18.60
C PRO A 212 18.28 -40.25 -18.03
N VAL A 213 17.68 -39.26 -17.37
CA VAL A 213 18.40 -38.09 -16.83
C VAL A 213 19.53 -38.53 -15.88
N GLY A 214 19.32 -39.60 -15.12
CA GLY A 214 20.36 -40.18 -14.26
C GLY A 214 21.61 -40.66 -15.00
N ALA A 215 21.46 -41.21 -16.22
CA ALA A 215 22.60 -41.67 -17.01
C ALA A 215 23.37 -40.53 -17.70
N VAL A 216 22.74 -39.38 -17.91
CA VAL A 216 23.41 -38.17 -18.42
C VAL A 216 24.24 -37.53 -17.31
N ALA A 217 23.70 -37.46 -16.09
CA ALA A 217 24.41 -36.93 -14.92
C ALA A 217 25.68 -37.73 -14.59
N ASP A 218 25.61 -39.07 -14.66
CA ASP A 218 26.78 -39.94 -14.45
C ASP A 218 27.86 -39.78 -15.55
N ARG A 219 27.46 -39.51 -16.80
CA ARG A 219 28.42 -39.27 -17.90
C ARG A 219 29.15 -37.94 -17.78
N THR A 220 28.53 -36.91 -17.22
CA THR A 220 29.19 -35.64 -16.90
C THR A 220 30.08 -35.70 -15.65
N GLY A 221 29.91 -36.73 -14.81
CA GLY A 221 30.78 -37.01 -13.66
C GLY A 221 32.11 -37.68 -14.02
N ALA A 222 32.27 -38.19 -15.24
CA ALA A 222 33.49 -38.83 -15.73
C ALA A 222 34.18 -37.97 -16.80
N ALA A 223 34.69 -36.80 -16.42
CA ALA A 223 35.66 -36.10 -17.25
C ALA A 223 37.04 -36.80 -17.14
N PRO A 224 37.77 -37.03 -18.25
CA PRO A 224 39.09 -37.62 -18.20
C PRO A 224 40.08 -36.62 -17.57
N ALA A 225 40.89 -37.10 -16.63
CA ALA A 225 41.98 -36.33 -16.06
C ALA A 225 42.97 -35.94 -17.18
N VAL A 226 43.03 -34.65 -17.52
CA VAL A 226 44.10 -34.10 -18.37
C VAL A 226 45.40 -34.20 -17.58
N SER A 227 46.23 -35.18 -17.93
CA SER A 227 47.62 -35.26 -17.48
C SER A 227 48.43 -34.16 -18.19
N LEU A 228 48.76 -33.10 -17.47
CA LEU A 228 49.83 -32.18 -17.86
C LEU A 228 51.16 -32.91 -17.63
N ASN A 229 51.72 -33.50 -18.69
CA ASN A 229 53.10 -33.96 -18.69
C ASN A 229 53.88 -33.24 -19.79
N GLY A 230 55.02 -32.67 -19.39
CA GLY A 230 55.73 -31.65 -20.13
C GLY A 230 56.40 -32.12 -21.42
N ALA A 231 56.68 -31.13 -22.28
CA ALA A 231 57.70 -31.22 -23.31
C ALA A 231 58.38 -29.85 -23.42
N GLY A 232 59.55 -29.73 -22.81
CA GLY A 232 60.55 -28.81 -23.33
C GLY A 232 61.19 -29.45 -24.56
N ALA A 233 61.34 -28.69 -25.65
CA ALA A 233 62.50 -28.74 -26.54
C ALA A 233 62.32 -27.75 -27.72
N LYS A 234 63.18 -26.72 -27.68
CA LYS A 234 63.87 -26.06 -28.80
C LYS A 234 63.25 -26.05 -30.20
N GLY A 235 63.07 -24.82 -30.70
CA GLY A 235 63.32 -24.38 -32.06
C GLY A 235 63.78 -22.93 -31.99
#